data_AF-A0AAE6YDD1-F1
#
_entry.id   AF-A0AAE6YDD1-F1
#
_cell.length_a   1.000
_cell.length_b   1.000
_cell.length_c   1.000
_cell.angle_alpha   90.00
_cell.angle_beta   90.00
_cell.angle_gamma   90.00
#
_symmetry.space_group_name_H-M   'P 1'
#
loop_
_entity.id
_entity.type
_entity.pdbx_description
1 polymer ?
#
loop_
_entity_poly.entity_id
_entity_poly.type
_entity_poly.pdbx_seq_one_letter_code
_entity_poly.pdbx_strand_id
1 'polypeptide(L)'
;MIRETRFLISRKPYAIDLSTVTGKQHPRGDLHAFSGSANAVWYRRKDGVTRACIGTMMLFSHYLPEPLNLEDPRAVLAAGLDGRYGGDCHGRWDGVGYWGAEDLDVQAQHLATLRPMLADYPSTPPGYDGWWTFQTPA
;
A
#
# COMPACT_ATOMS: atom_id res chain seq x y z
N MET A 1 -15.97 19.06 4.54
CA MET A 1 -14.58 19.44 4.20
C MET A 1 -13.77 19.66 5.48
N ILE A 2 -13.36 18.58 6.17
CA ILE A 2 -12.69 18.60 7.50
C ILE A 2 -11.39 17.76 7.50
N ARG A 3 -11.01 17.13 6.39
CA ARG A 3 -10.00 16.05 6.38
C ARG A 3 -8.70 16.37 5.65
N GLU A 4 -8.35 17.64 5.49
CA GLU A 4 -7.07 18.02 4.86
C GLU A 4 -6.10 18.70 5.85
N THR A 5 -6.61 19.33 6.91
CA THR A 5 -5.79 20.15 7.82
C THR A 5 -5.40 19.46 9.13
N ARG A 6 -6.09 18.38 9.52
CA ARG A 6 -5.86 17.68 10.81
C ARG A 6 -5.48 16.21 10.70
N PHE A 7 -5.68 15.61 9.53
CA PHE A 7 -5.20 14.27 9.24
C PHE A 7 -4.43 14.36 7.93
N LEU A 8 -3.14 14.07 7.99
CA LEU A 8 -2.32 13.85 6.81
C LEU A 8 -2.98 12.71 6.04
N ILE A 9 -3.79 13.01 5.01
CA ILE A 9 -4.08 12.02 3.98
C ILE A 9 -2.70 11.65 3.47
N SER A 10 -2.32 10.42 3.75
CA SER A 10 -1.04 9.86 3.39
C SER A 10 -0.95 9.84 1.87
N ARG A 11 -0.48 10.94 1.26
CA ARG A 11 0.23 10.93 -0.03
C ARG A 11 1.59 10.22 0.10
N LYS A 12 1.75 9.36 1.12
CA LYS A 12 2.99 8.60 1.29
C LYS A 12 3.08 7.72 0.06
N PRO A 13 4.24 7.67 -0.62
CA PRO A 13 4.42 6.83 -1.79
C PRO A 13 4.33 5.38 -1.31
N TYR A 14 3.16 4.80 -1.51
CA TYR A 14 2.97 3.38 -1.40
C TYR A 14 2.62 2.84 -2.79
N ALA A 15 3.16 1.66 -3.07
CA ALA A 15 2.90 0.88 -4.25
C ALA A 15 1.90 -0.19 -3.88
N ILE A 16 0.98 -0.53 -4.78
CA ILE A 16 0.09 -1.68 -4.59
C ILE A 16 0.31 -2.67 -5.73
N ASP A 17 0.38 -3.95 -5.40
CA ASP A 17 0.23 -5.02 -6.37
C ASP A 17 -1.26 -5.20 -6.70
N LEU A 18 -1.66 -4.71 -7.87
CA LEU A 18 -3.05 -4.77 -8.34
C LEU A 18 -3.60 -6.19 -8.43
N SER A 19 -2.74 -7.19 -8.68
CA SER A 19 -3.16 -8.60 -8.78
C SER A 19 -3.59 -9.20 -7.44
N THR A 20 -3.22 -8.53 -6.34
CA THR A 20 -3.51 -8.98 -4.97
C THR A 20 -4.66 -8.21 -4.33
N VAL A 21 -5.26 -7.26 -5.05
CA VAL A 21 -6.42 -6.52 -4.57
C VAL A 21 -7.59 -7.49 -4.43
N THR A 22 -8.07 -7.62 -3.21
CA THR A 22 -9.21 -8.48 -2.88
C THR A 22 -10.11 -7.77 -1.90
N GLY A 23 -11.39 -8.16 -1.85
CA GLY A 23 -12.30 -7.63 -0.85
C GLY A 23 -13.72 -8.12 -1.03
N LYS A 24 -14.56 -7.70 -0.10
CA LYS A 24 -15.99 -7.98 -0.08
C LYS A 24 -16.72 -6.69 0.24
N GLN A 25 -17.89 -6.54 -0.37
CA GLN A 25 -18.82 -5.47 -0.03
C GLN A 25 -20.15 -6.02 0.45
N HIS A 26 -20.83 -5.27 1.30
CA HIS A 26 -22.18 -5.60 1.75
C HIS A 26 -23.03 -4.33 1.90
N PRO A 27 -24.35 -4.42 1.68
CA PRO A 27 -25.27 -3.31 1.93
C PRO A 27 -25.23 -2.83 3.38
N ARG A 28 -25.43 -1.53 3.59
CA ARG A 28 -25.51 -0.87 4.90
C ARG A 28 -26.54 0.27 4.85
N GLY A 29 -27.82 -0.08 4.92
CA GLY A 29 -28.91 0.87 4.69
C GLY A 29 -28.86 1.37 3.24
N ASP A 30 -28.92 2.68 3.04
CA ASP A 30 -28.78 3.31 1.71
C ASP A 30 -27.33 3.42 1.23
N LEU A 31 -26.37 2.89 2.00
CA LEU A 31 -24.94 2.93 1.71
C LEU A 31 -24.38 1.51 1.55
N HIS A 32 -23.10 1.45 1.22
CA HIS A 32 -22.34 0.22 1.09
C HIS A 32 -21.10 0.27 1.99
N ALA A 33 -20.73 -0.89 2.52
CA ALA A 33 -19.47 -1.08 3.22
C ALA A 33 -18.58 -2.01 2.41
N PHE A 34 -17.28 -1.72 2.40
CA PHE A 34 -16.24 -2.52 1.76
C PHE A 34 -15.14 -2.85 2.77
N SER A 35 -14.63 -4.07 2.71
CA SER A 35 -13.45 -4.51 3.42
C SER A 35 -12.63 -5.44 2.53
N GLY A 36 -11.34 -5.17 2.44
CA GLY A 36 -10.42 -5.87 1.57
C GLY A 36 -8.96 -5.63 1.96
N SER A 37 -8.07 -6.10 1.11
CA SER A 37 -6.62 -5.96 1.29
C SER A 37 -5.89 -5.99 -0.04
N ALA A 38 -4.65 -5.51 -0.03
CA ALA A 38 -3.71 -5.69 -1.14
C ALA A 38 -2.27 -5.73 -0.62
N ASN A 39 -1.39 -6.43 -1.31
CA ASN A 39 0.05 -6.35 -1.05
C ASN A 39 0.58 -4.99 -1.49
N ALA A 40 1.46 -4.43 -0.68
CA ALA A 40 1.97 -3.09 -0.85
C ALA A 40 3.41 -2.94 -0.38
N VAL A 41 4.07 -1.91 -0.91
CA VAL A 41 5.30 -1.37 -0.32
C VAL A 41 5.12 0.11 0.00
N TRP A 42 5.79 0.62 1.03
CA TRP A 42 5.67 2.03 1.45
C TRP A 42 6.90 2.51 2.20
N TYR A 43 7.13 3.83 2.23
CA TYR A 43 8.11 4.39 3.16
C TYR A 43 7.52 4.64 4.54
N ARG A 44 8.30 4.31 5.58
CA ARG A 44 8.02 4.67 6.97
C ARG A 44 9.22 5.39 7.55
N ARG A 45 8.99 6.55 8.15
CA ARG A 45 10.01 7.28 8.93
C ARG A 45 9.77 7.05 10.42
N LYS A 46 10.81 6.66 11.15
CA LYS A 46 10.81 6.54 12.62
C LYS A 46 12.21 6.87 13.13
N ASP A 47 12.29 7.70 14.17
CA ASP A 47 13.55 8.07 14.83
C ASP A 47 14.61 8.62 13.85
N GLY A 48 14.17 9.45 12.90
CA GLY A 48 15.03 10.05 11.87
C GLY A 48 15.41 9.12 10.70
N VAL A 49 15.14 7.81 10.81
CA VAL A 49 15.47 6.81 9.77
C VAL A 49 14.29 6.60 8.83
N THR A 50 14.54 6.73 7.52
CA THR A 50 13.60 6.33 6.46
C THR A 50 13.80 4.84 6.17
N ARG A 51 12.70 4.09 6.15
CA ARG A 51 12.69 2.65 5.87
C ARG A 51 11.75 2.38 4.70
N ALA A 52 12.14 1.49 3.80
CA ALA A 52 11.23 0.88 2.85
C ALA A 52 10.60 -0.35 3.51
N CYS A 53 9.28 -0.47 3.43
CA CYS A 53 8.51 -1.56 4.03
C CYS A 53 7.74 -2.31 2.96
N ILE A 54 7.57 -3.62 3.14
CA ILE A 54 6.71 -4.49 2.33
C ILE A 54 5.71 -5.19 3.25
N GLY A 55 4.49 -5.37 2.76
CA GLY A 55 3.43 -5.91 3.59
C GLY A 55 2.09 -6.01 2.89
N THR A 56 1.05 -6.17 3.68
CA THR A 56 -0.34 -6.18 3.22
C THR A 56 -1.04 -4.97 3.80
N MET A 57 -1.64 -4.11 2.96
CA MET A 57 -2.48 -3.00 3.38
C MET A 57 -3.94 -3.40 3.41
N MET A 58 -4.64 -3.04 4.50
CA MET A 58 -6.09 -3.15 4.56
C MET A 58 -6.75 -2.00 3.80
N LEU A 59 -7.85 -2.33 3.12
CA LEU A 59 -8.64 -1.42 2.31
C LEU A 59 -10.07 -1.45 2.85
N PHE A 60 -10.57 -0.35 3.41
CA PHE A 60 -11.93 -0.35 3.95
C PHE A 60 -12.68 0.97 3.76
N SER A 61 -14.01 0.88 3.66
CA SER A 61 -14.90 2.03 3.76
C SER A 61 -16.23 1.58 4.35
N HIS A 62 -16.83 2.44 5.16
CA HIS A 62 -18.12 2.20 5.80
C HIS A 62 -19.28 2.95 5.16
N TYR A 63 -18.98 3.85 4.22
CA TYR A 63 -19.92 4.86 3.73
C TYR A 63 -19.75 5.10 2.23
N LEU A 64 -19.75 4.03 1.45
CA LEU A 64 -19.74 4.14 -0.01
C LEU A 64 -21.16 4.44 -0.50
N PRO A 65 -21.37 5.49 -1.32
CA PRO A 65 -22.69 5.80 -1.86
C PRO A 65 -23.14 4.77 -2.90
N GLU A 66 -22.19 4.21 -3.66
CA GLU A 66 -22.45 3.22 -4.70
C GLU A 66 -21.57 1.98 -4.47
N PRO A 67 -22.02 0.79 -4.91
CA PRO A 67 -21.20 -0.42 -4.87
C PRO A 67 -19.98 -0.26 -5.79
N LEU A 68 -18.87 -0.90 -5.41
CA LEU A 68 -17.65 -0.93 -6.21
C LEU A 68 -17.72 -2.01 -7.29
N ASN A 69 -17.07 -1.77 -8.43
CA ASN A 69 -16.74 -2.81 -9.37
C ASN A 69 -15.55 -3.62 -8.82
N LEU A 70 -15.82 -4.79 -8.25
CA LEU A 70 -14.80 -5.65 -7.63
C LEU A 70 -13.90 -6.36 -8.67
N GLU A 71 -14.31 -6.42 -9.94
CA GLU A 71 -13.52 -7.00 -11.02
C GLU A 71 -12.43 -6.05 -11.55
N ASP A 72 -12.49 -4.77 -11.17
CA ASP A 72 -11.46 -3.78 -11.51
C ASP A 72 -10.74 -3.28 -10.24
N PRO A 73 -9.50 -3.75 -9.98
CA PRO A 73 -8.68 -3.28 -8.88
C PRO A 73 -8.52 -1.76 -8.83
N ARG A 74 -8.52 -1.06 -9.97
CA ARG A 74 -8.39 0.39 -10.02
C ARG A 74 -9.64 1.08 -9.51
N ALA A 75 -10.82 0.55 -9.83
CA ALA A 75 -12.10 1.05 -9.30
C ALA A 75 -12.15 0.93 -7.76
N VAL A 76 -11.62 -0.17 -7.21
CA VAL A 76 -11.51 -0.35 -5.75
C VAL A 76 -10.59 0.70 -5.14
N LEU A 77 -9.40 0.91 -5.69
CA LEU A 77 -8.43 1.88 -5.15
C LEU A 77 -8.87 3.35 -5.33
N ALA A 78 -9.64 3.66 -6.37
CA ALA A 78 -10.16 5.00 -6.62
C ALA A 78 -11.27 5.42 -5.63
N ALA A 79 -11.85 4.48 -4.87
CA ALA A 79 -13.00 4.71 -4.00
C ALA A 79 -12.70 5.46 -2.68
N GLY A 80 -11.51 6.04 -2.54
CA GLY A 80 -11.13 6.80 -1.34
C GLY A 80 -11.11 5.95 -0.07
N LEU A 81 -10.73 4.67 -0.21
CA LEU A 81 -10.69 3.71 0.87
C LEU A 81 -9.71 4.16 1.95
N ASP A 82 -10.07 3.91 3.20
CA ASP A 82 -9.23 4.20 4.34
C ASP A 82 -8.17 3.09 4.47
N GLY A 83 -6.92 3.45 4.22
CA GLY A 83 -5.76 2.59 4.45
C GLY A 83 -5.01 2.90 5.75
N ARG A 84 -5.56 3.75 6.62
CA ARG A 84 -4.88 4.20 7.86
C ARG A 84 -4.84 3.12 8.94
N TYR A 85 -5.77 2.17 8.91
CA TYR A 85 -5.77 1.05 9.84
C TYR A 85 -4.97 -0.09 9.24
N GLY A 86 -3.80 -0.35 9.83
CA GLY A 86 -3.15 -1.65 9.81
C GLY A 86 -2.78 -2.17 8.44
N GLY A 87 -1.59 -1.80 7.98
CA GLY A 87 -0.86 -2.70 7.09
C GLY A 87 0.02 -3.61 7.94
N ASP A 88 -0.03 -4.92 7.70
CA ASP A 88 0.89 -5.87 8.31
C ASP A 88 2.24 -5.76 7.60
N CYS A 89 3.27 -5.35 8.35
CA CYS A 89 4.62 -5.18 7.81
C CYS A 89 5.37 -6.51 7.88
N HIS A 90 5.47 -7.18 6.75
CA HIS A 90 6.16 -8.47 6.60
C HIS A 90 7.68 -8.32 6.54
N GLY A 91 8.16 -7.16 6.08
CA GLY A 91 9.57 -6.87 5.96
C GLY A 91 9.89 -5.38 5.86
N ARG A 92 11.10 -5.01 6.28
CA ARG A 92 11.62 -3.66 6.12
C ARG A 92 13.12 -3.66 5.84
N TRP A 93 13.52 -2.70 5.01
CA TRP A 93 14.90 -2.36 4.70
C TRP A 93 15.16 -0.92 5.13
N ASP A 94 16.21 -0.70 5.92
CA ASP A 94 16.57 0.64 6.44
C ASP A 94 17.84 1.23 5.81
N GLY A 95 18.40 0.56 4.81
CA GLY A 95 19.64 0.94 4.14
C GLY A 95 20.88 0.20 4.66
N VAL A 96 20.78 -0.45 5.81
CA VAL A 96 21.89 -1.22 6.42
C VAL A 96 21.47 -2.66 6.69
N GLY A 97 20.28 -2.86 7.25
CA GLY A 97 19.77 -4.14 7.70
C GLY A 97 18.37 -4.44 7.18
N TYR A 98 18.12 -5.73 6.97
CA TYR A 98 16.80 -6.27 6.76
C TYR A 98 16.20 -6.75 8.08
N TRP A 99 14.91 -6.53 8.27
CA TRP A 99 14.14 -7.10 9.37
C TRP A 99 12.79 -7.59 8.85
N GLY A 100 12.36 -8.78 9.23
CA GLY A 100 11.09 -9.36 8.81
C GLY A 100 11.13 -10.88 8.76
N ALA A 101 10.56 -11.43 7.69
CA ALA A 101 10.48 -12.87 7.39
C ALA A 101 11.66 -13.71 7.90
N GLU A 102 11.35 -14.85 8.52
CA GLU A 102 12.36 -15.82 8.99
C GLU A 102 12.98 -16.62 7.85
N ASP A 103 12.20 -16.90 6.80
CA ASP A 103 12.61 -17.65 5.62
C ASP A 103 13.55 -16.84 4.72
N LEU A 104 14.73 -17.39 4.40
CA LEU A 104 15.78 -16.69 3.65
C LEU A 104 15.38 -16.35 2.21
N ASP A 105 14.59 -17.20 1.56
CA ASP A 105 14.15 -16.95 0.17
C ASP A 105 13.15 -15.80 0.14
N VAL A 106 12.26 -15.72 1.13
CA VAL A 106 11.35 -14.57 1.32
C VAL A 106 12.16 -13.29 1.61
N GLN A 107 13.21 -13.35 2.45
CA GLN A 107 14.07 -12.20 2.67
C GLN A 107 14.74 -11.73 1.38
N ALA A 108 15.25 -12.65 0.57
CA ALA A 108 15.88 -12.35 -0.71
C ALA A 108 14.90 -11.66 -1.68
N GLN A 109 13.67 -12.18 -1.77
CA GLN A 109 12.60 -11.58 -2.57
C GLN A 109 12.25 -10.16 -2.09
N HIS A 110 12.06 -9.97 -0.78
CA HIS A 110 11.77 -8.65 -0.22
C HIS A 110 12.92 -7.66 -0.49
N LEU A 111 14.17 -8.09 -0.32
CA LEU A 111 15.34 -7.25 -0.56
C LEU A 111 15.46 -6.82 -2.02
N ALA A 112 15.13 -7.69 -2.97
CA ALA A 112 15.12 -7.36 -4.40
C ALA A 112 14.14 -6.22 -4.70
N THR A 113 13.00 -6.16 -4.00
CA THR A 113 12.03 -5.06 -4.13
C THR A 113 12.43 -3.81 -3.36
N LEU A 114 12.85 -3.95 -2.10
CA LEU A 114 13.00 -2.81 -1.18
C LEU A 114 14.30 -2.02 -1.38
N ARG A 115 15.37 -2.63 -1.88
CA ARG A 115 16.66 -1.94 -2.08
C ARG A 115 16.59 -0.84 -3.14
N PRO A 116 16.07 -1.09 -4.37
CA PRO A 116 15.93 -0.03 -5.38
C PRO A 116 15.02 1.10 -4.89
N MET A 117 13.90 0.75 -4.25
CA MET A 117 12.97 1.70 -3.66
C MET A 117 13.69 2.69 -2.73
N LEU A 118 14.47 2.20 -1.76
CA LEU A 118 15.18 3.10 -0.85
C LEU A 118 16.35 3.86 -1.51
N ALA A 119 17.01 3.27 -2.51
CA ALA A 119 18.12 3.92 -3.24
C ALA A 119 17.65 5.14 -4.04
N ASP A 120 16.43 5.09 -4.57
CA ASP A 120 15.85 6.17 -5.36
C ASP A 120 15.20 7.28 -4.49
N TYR A 121 15.04 7.05 -3.18
CA TYR A 121 14.42 8.04 -2.29
C TYR A 121 15.25 9.34 -2.13
N PRO A 122 14.65 10.54 -2.16
CA PRO A 122 13.21 10.83 -2.25
C PRO A 122 12.67 10.97 -3.69
N SER A 123 13.49 10.72 -4.70
CA SER A 123 13.09 10.80 -6.10
C SER A 123 12.05 9.73 -6.44
N THR A 124 11.13 10.08 -7.34
CA THR A 124 10.13 9.14 -7.86
C THR A 124 10.74 8.38 -9.04
N PRO A 125 10.67 7.04 -9.08
CA PRO A 125 11.20 6.28 -10.21
C PRO A 125 10.50 6.65 -11.53
N PRO A 126 11.19 6.57 -12.68
CA PRO A 126 10.55 6.71 -13.99
C PRO A 126 9.36 5.75 -14.15
N GLY A 127 8.23 6.24 -14.69
CA GLY A 127 7.00 5.45 -14.86
C GLY A 127 5.94 5.59 -13.75
N TYR A 128 6.14 6.50 -12.79
CA TYR A 128 5.17 6.79 -11.74
C TYR A 128 3.97 7.61 -12.25
N ASP A 129 2.76 7.05 -12.18
CA ASP A 129 1.49 7.68 -12.61
C ASP A 129 0.59 8.11 -11.44
N GLY A 130 1.15 8.15 -10.22
CA GLY A 130 0.40 8.28 -8.97
C GLY A 130 0.46 7.02 -8.11
N TRP A 131 0.90 5.90 -8.69
CA TRP A 131 1.18 4.64 -8.01
C TRP A 131 2.56 4.11 -8.40
N TRP A 132 3.31 3.55 -7.46
CA TRP A 132 4.44 2.68 -7.84
C TRP A 132 3.85 1.30 -8.14
N THR A 133 4.29 0.67 -9.22
CA THR A 133 3.85 -0.68 -9.62
C THR A 133 5.10 -1.53 -9.81
N PHE A 134 5.02 -2.82 -9.46
CA PHE A 134 6.11 -3.77 -9.69
C PHE A 134 6.40 -3.84 -11.19
N GLN A 135 7.52 -3.27 -11.62
CA GLN A 135 7.96 -3.39 -13.00
C GLN A 135 8.39 -4.84 -13.22
N THR A 136 7.78 -5.52 -14.19
CA THR A 136 8.26 -6.83 -14.64
C THR A 136 9.59 -6.60 -15.36
N PRO A 137 10.66 -7.35 -15.04
CA PRO A 137 11.89 -7.26 -15.82
C PRO A 137 11.60 -7.58 -17.28
N ALA A 138 12.12 -6.76 -18.19
CA ALA A 138 12.08 -7.04 -19.63
C ALA A 138 12.97 -8.23 -20.00
#